data_AF-A0AAV0IMG1-F1
#
_entry.id   AF-A0AAV0IMG1-F1
#
_cell.length_a   1.000
_cell.length_b   1.000
_cell.length_c   1.000
_cell.angle_alpha   90.00
_cell.angle_beta   90.00
_cell.angle_gamma   90.00
#
_symmetry.space_group_name_H-M   'P 1'
#
loop_
_entity.id
_entity.type
_entity.pdbx_description
1 polymer ?
#
loop_
_entity_poly.entity_id
_entity_poly.type
_entity_poly.pdbx_seq_one_letter_code
_entity_poly.pdbx_strand_id
1 'polypeptide(L)'
;MLGIYMQRSWLLSIATALLLTPIYVLASPIFHTLLGQEKQISELAGRFAVWMVPQLFFFALNFPMQKFLQAQSRVWVLAGISSAVLSVHVLLNWVFVSKLGYGIIGAAVVGDVSCFDSWTGFSTKAFSSFPAFAKLSLASAVLSWLAFLGLFLFEYS
;
A
#
# COMPACT_ATOMS: atom_id res chain seq x y z
N MET A 1 -23.96 -8.19 2.70
CA MET A 1 -23.44 -7.21 3.68
C MET A 1 -21.94 -6.98 3.59
N LEU A 2 -21.11 -8.03 3.49
CA LEU A 2 -19.64 -7.91 3.51
C LEU A 2 -19.05 -6.95 2.44
N GLY A 3 -19.67 -6.82 1.27
CA GLY A 3 -19.21 -5.88 0.23
C GLY A 3 -19.37 -4.39 0.59
N ILE A 4 -20.34 -4.04 1.44
CA ILE A 4 -20.50 -2.67 1.95
C ILE A 4 -19.38 -2.35 2.95
N TYR A 5 -18.99 -3.32 3.77
CA TYR A 5 -17.84 -3.17 4.67
C TYR A 5 -16.54 -2.97 3.89
N MET A 6 -16.32 -3.74 2.82
CA MET A 6 -15.16 -3.56 1.93
C MET A 6 -15.11 -2.15 1.33
N GLN A 7 -16.24 -1.65 0.82
CA GLN A 7 -16.32 -0.29 0.27
C GLN A 7 -16.05 0.80 1.32
N ARG A 8 -16.54 0.62 2.55
CA ARG A 8 -16.23 1.55 3.65
C ARG A 8 -14.75 1.51 4.04
N SER A 9 -14.15 0.32 4.04
CA SER A 9 -12.70 0.16 4.24
C SER A 9 -11.89 0.81 3.13
N TRP A 10 -12.32 0.78 1.88
CA TRP A 10 -11.67 1.53 0.80
C TRP A 10 -11.62 3.03 1.09
N LEU A 11 -12.75 3.63 1.49
CA LEU A 11 -12.77 5.07 1.81
C LEU A 11 -11.79 5.42 2.93
N LEU A 12 -11.73 4.60 3.98
CA LEU A 12 -10.79 4.80 5.07
C LEU A 12 -9.34 4.64 4.60
N SER A 13 -9.03 3.58 3.86
CA SER A 13 -7.68 3.32 3.37
C SER A 13 -7.20 4.38 2.40
N ILE A 14 -8.08 4.93 1.55
CA ILE A 14 -7.75 6.08 0.69
C ILE A 14 -7.47 7.33 1.55
N ALA A 15 -8.27 7.58 2.58
CA ALA A 15 -8.01 8.69 3.50
C ALA A 15 -6.65 8.54 4.21
N THR A 16 -6.30 7.33 4.66
CA THR A 16 -4.98 7.04 5.21
C THR A 16 -3.86 7.23 4.17
N ALA A 17 -4.06 6.77 2.93
CA ALA A 17 -3.10 7.01 1.85
C ALA A 17 -2.87 8.50 1.61
N LEU A 18 -3.94 9.32 1.57
CA LEU A 18 -3.83 10.78 1.46
C LEU A 18 -3.01 11.40 2.60
N LEU A 19 -3.22 10.94 3.83
CA LEU A 19 -2.46 11.41 5.00
C LEU A 19 -0.99 10.98 4.96
N LEU A 20 -0.66 9.86 4.30
CA LEU A 20 0.71 9.38 4.13
C LEU A 20 1.43 10.01 2.94
N THR A 21 0.72 10.54 1.93
CA THR A 21 1.33 11.17 0.75
C THR A 21 2.38 12.24 1.08
N PRO A 22 2.19 13.16 2.05
CA PRO A 22 3.22 14.13 2.41
C PRO A 22 4.53 13.49 2.85
N ILE A 23 4.49 12.32 3.49
CA ILE A 23 5.71 11.58 3.91
C ILE A 23 6.48 11.09 2.69
N TYR A 24 5.79 10.66 1.63
CA TYR A 24 6.41 10.22 0.38
C TYR A 24 7.01 11.41 -0.39
N VAL A 25 6.30 12.54 -0.43
CA VAL A 25 6.77 13.76 -1.10
C VAL A 25 7.97 14.38 -0.36
N LEU A 26 7.97 14.32 0.98
CA LEU A 26 9.03 14.84 1.84
C LEU A 26 10.06 13.77 2.22
N ALA A 27 10.09 12.63 1.51
CA ALA A 27 11.00 11.54 1.83
C ALA A 27 12.47 11.96 1.80
N SER A 28 12.90 12.75 0.80
CA SER A 28 14.29 13.23 0.70
C SER A 28 14.75 14.01 1.94
N PRO A 29 14.07 15.09 2.39
CA PRO A 29 14.47 15.80 3.59
C PRO A 29 14.28 14.97 4.87
N ILE A 30 13.32 14.04 4.91
CA ILE A 30 13.16 13.11 6.04
C ILE A 30 14.40 12.22 6.17
N PHE A 31 14.83 11.56 5.09
CA PHE A 31 16.01 10.69 5.13
C PHE A 31 17.30 11.45 5.44
N HIS A 32 17.47 12.62 4.85
CA HIS A 32 18.66 13.43 5.06
C HIS A 32 18.72 14.02 6.47
N THR A 33 17.65 14.69 6.91
CA THR A 33 17.68 15.51 8.14
C THR A 33 17.32 14.72 9.39
N LEU A 34 16.37 13.77 9.32
CA LEU A 34 15.94 13.00 10.48
C LEU A 34 16.75 11.70 10.66
N LEU A 35 17.17 11.08 9.56
CA LEU A 35 17.85 9.78 9.59
C LEU A 35 19.36 9.88 9.28
N GLY A 36 19.86 11.09 9.01
CA GLY A 36 21.29 11.35 8.79
C GLY A 36 21.87 10.62 7.58
N GLN A 37 21.05 10.27 6.59
CA GLN A 37 21.51 9.57 5.38
C GLN A 37 22.33 10.51 4.49
N GLU A 38 23.30 9.95 3.76
CA GLU A 38 24.07 10.69 2.78
C GLU A 38 23.14 11.39 1.76
N LYS A 39 23.52 12.59 1.31
CA LYS A 39 22.73 13.38 0.37
C LYS A 39 22.32 12.59 -0.87
N GLN A 40 23.25 11.84 -1.47
CA GLN A 40 22.98 11.05 -2.68
C GLN A 40 21.93 9.95 -2.42
N ILE A 41 22.02 9.26 -1.28
CA ILE A 41 21.07 8.20 -0.90
C ILE A 41 19.69 8.81 -0.62
N SER A 42 19.66 9.93 0.10
CA SER A 42 18.42 10.63 0.45
C SER A 42 17.68 11.14 -0.78
N GLU A 43 18.40 11.71 -1.75
CA GLU A 43 17.83 12.17 -3.02
C GLU A 43 17.30 11.00 -3.87
N LEU A 44 18.04 9.89 -3.93
CA LEU A 44 17.61 8.69 -4.65
C LEU A 44 16.33 8.09 -4.02
N ALA A 45 16.32 7.93 -2.70
CA ALA A 45 15.18 7.40 -1.95
C ALA A 45 13.97 8.34 -2.04
N GLY A 46 14.18 9.66 -1.97
CA GLY A 46 13.13 10.65 -2.12
C GLY A 46 12.51 10.63 -3.52
N ARG A 47 13.34 10.55 -4.56
CA ARG A 47 12.84 10.41 -5.94
C ARG A 47 12.05 9.11 -6.10
N PHE A 48 12.57 7.99 -5.63
CA PHE A 48 11.85 6.71 -5.66
C PHE A 48 10.51 6.79 -4.92
N ALA A 49 10.48 7.37 -3.71
CA ALA A 49 9.26 7.54 -2.93
C ALA A 49 8.20 8.35 -3.70
N VAL A 50 8.56 9.45 -4.35
CA VAL A 50 7.60 10.22 -5.17
C VAL A 50 7.01 9.37 -6.30
N TRP A 51 7.82 8.55 -6.97
CA TRP A 51 7.34 7.64 -8.01
C TRP A 51 6.45 6.52 -7.48
N MET A 52 6.52 6.20 -6.19
CA MET A 52 5.71 5.16 -5.54
C MET A 52 4.35 5.67 -5.03
N VAL A 53 4.05 6.97 -5.18
CA VAL A 53 2.78 7.56 -4.73
C VAL A 53 1.56 6.92 -5.41
N PRO A 54 1.52 6.66 -6.73
CA PRO A 54 0.37 5.98 -7.33
C PRO A 54 0.15 4.59 -6.72
N GLN A 55 1.23 3.82 -6.55
CA GLN A 55 1.18 2.51 -5.88
C GLN A 55 0.56 2.55 -4.48
N LEU A 56 0.82 3.60 -3.69
CA LEU A 56 0.24 3.78 -2.35
C LEU A 56 -1.30 3.76 -2.38
N PHE A 57 -1.90 4.50 -3.32
CA PHE A 57 -3.36 4.52 -3.49
C PHE A 57 -3.89 3.19 -3.99
N PHE A 58 -3.14 2.52 -4.86
CA PHE A 58 -3.56 1.22 -5.36
C PHE A 58 -3.61 0.17 -4.23
N PHE A 59 -2.60 0.12 -3.38
CA PHE A 59 -2.58 -0.76 -2.21
C PHE A 59 -3.68 -0.44 -1.21
N ALA A 60 -4.04 0.84 -1.04
CA ALA A 60 -5.19 1.22 -0.22
C ALA A 60 -6.51 0.58 -0.69
N LEU A 61 -6.64 0.32 -2.00
CA LEU A 61 -7.81 -0.39 -2.56
C LEU A 61 -7.63 -1.90 -2.52
N ASN A 62 -6.41 -2.38 -2.76
CA ASN A 62 -6.13 -3.80 -2.82
C ASN A 62 -6.28 -4.49 -1.46
N PHE A 63 -5.84 -3.88 -0.36
CA PHE A 63 -5.86 -4.53 0.95
C PHE A 63 -7.27 -4.93 1.42
N PRO A 64 -8.29 -4.06 1.37
CA PRO A 64 -9.65 -4.46 1.72
C PRO A 64 -10.22 -5.53 0.79
N MET A 65 -9.90 -5.49 -0.50
CA MET A 65 -10.34 -6.49 -1.47
C MET A 65 -9.76 -7.88 -1.16
N GLN A 66 -8.47 -7.97 -0.84
CA GLN A 66 -7.84 -9.23 -0.45
C GLN A 66 -8.49 -9.82 0.81
N LYS A 67 -8.75 -8.99 1.82
CA LYS A 67 -9.44 -9.42 3.04
C LYS A 67 -10.89 -9.85 2.78
N PHE A 68 -11.58 -9.18 1.86
CA PHE A 68 -12.92 -9.56 1.44
C PHE A 68 -12.97 -10.94 0.74
N LEU A 69 -12.01 -11.24 -0.13
CA LEU A 69 -11.91 -12.55 -0.78
C LEU A 69 -11.46 -13.65 0.21
N GLN A 70 -10.55 -13.33 1.12
CA GLN A 70 -10.13 -14.23 2.20
C GLN A 70 -11.31 -14.61 3.12
N ALA A 71 -12.14 -13.63 3.52
CA ALA A 71 -13.32 -13.86 4.34
C ALA A 71 -14.43 -14.67 3.64
N GLN A 72 -14.38 -14.78 2.31
CA GLN A 72 -15.27 -15.65 1.51
C GLN A 72 -14.64 -17.01 1.18
N SER A 73 -13.51 -17.36 1.80
CA SER A 73 -12.75 -18.59 1.51
C SER A 73 -12.32 -18.72 0.04
N ARG A 74 -12.20 -17.61 -0.69
CA ARG A 74 -11.74 -17.56 -2.10
C ARG A 74 -10.23 -17.34 -2.19
N VAL A 75 -9.47 -17.93 -1.26
CA VAL A 75 -8.01 -17.75 -1.16
C VAL A 75 -7.25 -18.27 -2.38
N TRP A 76 -7.76 -19.30 -3.05
CA TRP A 76 -7.16 -19.83 -4.28
C TRP A 76 -7.24 -18.87 -5.46
N VAL A 77 -8.31 -18.07 -5.54
CA VAL A 77 -8.45 -17.01 -6.56
C VAL A 77 -7.41 -15.91 -6.32
N LEU A 78 -7.26 -15.50 -5.05
CA LEU A 78 -6.23 -14.54 -4.66
C LEU A 78 -4.83 -15.08 -4.96
N ALA A 79 -4.55 -16.35 -4.66
CA ALA A 79 -3.27 -16.98 -4.96
C ALA A 79 -2.97 -16.96 -6.46
N GLY A 80 -3.93 -17.35 -7.30
CA GLY A 80 -3.79 -17.33 -8.76
C GLY A 80 -3.49 -15.94 -9.32
N ILE A 81 -4.24 -14.92 -8.90
CA ILE A 81 -4.02 -13.53 -9.32
C ILE A 81 -2.65 -13.04 -8.85
N SER A 82 -2.30 -13.26 -7.58
CA SER A 82 -1.00 -12.84 -7.04
C SER A 82 0.18 -13.53 -7.73
N SER A 83 0.08 -14.82 -8.06
CA SER A 83 1.11 -15.54 -8.81
C SER A 83 1.27 -15.00 -10.23
N ALA A 84 0.17 -14.66 -10.91
CA ALA A 84 0.23 -14.05 -12.24
C ALA A 84 0.87 -12.66 -12.19
N VAL A 85 0.40 -11.79 -11.30
CA VAL A 85 0.94 -10.43 -11.11
C VAL A 85 2.42 -10.48 -10.74
N LEU A 86 2.83 -11.39 -9.85
CA LEU A 86 4.24 -11.56 -9.48
C LEU A 86 5.10 -11.99 -10.67
N SER A 87 4.60 -12.93 -11.49
CA SER A 87 5.32 -13.39 -12.68
C SER A 87 5.54 -12.24 -13.66
N VAL A 88 4.50 -11.45 -13.94
CA VAL A 88 4.58 -10.26 -14.78
C VAL A 88 5.53 -9.22 -14.17
N HIS A 89 5.43 -8.96 -12.87
CA HIS A 89 6.28 -8.00 -12.16
C HIS A 89 7.77 -8.37 -12.25
N VAL A 90 8.12 -9.65 -12.08
CA VAL A 90 9.50 -10.15 -12.19
C VAL A 90 10.01 -9.99 -13.62
N LEU A 91 9.21 -10.35 -14.63
CA LEU A 91 9.58 -10.20 -16.03
C LEU A 91 9.80 -8.74 -16.42
N LEU A 92 8.87 -7.86 -16.05
CA LEU A 92 8.96 -6.43 -16.32
C LEU A 92 10.16 -5.80 -15.60
N ASN A 93 10.44 -6.15 -14.34
CA ASN A 93 11.62 -5.66 -13.65
C ASN A 93 12.92 -6.11 -14.33
N TRP A 94 13.00 -7.37 -14.73
CA TRP A 94 14.16 -7.86 -15.47
C TRP A 94 14.39 -7.07 -16.77
N VAL A 95 13.34 -6.75 -17.52
CA VAL A 95 13.44 -5.93 -18.73
C VAL A 95 13.82 -4.48 -18.39
N PHE A 96 13.04 -3.80 -17.56
CA PHE A 96 13.19 -2.36 -17.32
C PHE A 96 14.45 -2.01 -16.52
N VAL A 97 14.81 -2.84 -15.54
CA VAL A 97 15.96 -2.60 -14.67
C VAL A 97 17.23 -3.19 -15.28
N SER A 98 17.22 -4.47 -15.68
CA SER A 98 18.45 -5.15 -16.11
C SER A 98 18.77 -4.96 -17.60
N LYS A 99 17.78 -4.87 -18.50
CA LYS A 99 18.03 -4.72 -19.95
C LYS A 99 18.01 -3.26 -20.41
N LEU A 100 17.05 -2.47 -19.95
CA LEU A 100 16.88 -1.07 -20.37
C LEU A 100 17.66 -0.07 -19.51
N GLY A 101 18.14 -0.49 -18.33
CA GLY A 101 18.98 0.35 -17.47
C GLY A 101 18.25 1.50 -16.80
N TYR A 102 16.92 1.44 -16.67
CA TYR A 102 16.13 2.51 -16.01
C TYR A 102 16.28 2.56 -14.49
N GLY A 103 17.03 1.62 -13.90
CA GLY A 103 17.39 1.61 -12.49
C GLY A 103 16.18 1.63 -11.55
N ILE A 104 16.32 2.31 -10.42
CA ILE A 104 15.30 2.35 -9.35
C ILE A 104 13.99 3.03 -9.77
N ILE A 105 14.05 3.97 -10.73
CA ILE A 105 12.85 4.61 -11.28
C ILE A 105 12.08 3.62 -12.18
N GLY A 106 12.81 2.82 -12.98
CA GLY A 106 12.21 1.72 -13.73
C GLY A 106 11.47 0.74 -12.82
N ALA A 107 12.06 0.39 -11.67
CA ALA A 107 11.42 -0.48 -10.69
C ALA A 107 10.12 0.10 -10.13
N ALA A 108 10.08 1.42 -9.82
CA ALA A 108 8.85 2.08 -9.36
C ALA A 108 7.74 2.04 -10.41
N VAL A 109 8.08 2.35 -11.67
CA VAL A 109 7.13 2.33 -12.79
C VAL A 109 6.58 0.91 -13.01
N VAL A 110 7.43 -0.12 -12.96
CA VAL A 110 6.96 -1.51 -13.04
C VAL A 110 6.01 -1.84 -11.89
N GLY A 111 6.27 -1.36 -10.68
CA GLY A 111 5.37 -1.49 -9.53
C GLY A 111 4.00 -0.89 -9.79
N ASP A 112 3.94 0.33 -10.32
CA ASP A 112 2.69 1.01 -10.68
C ASP A 112 1.91 0.25 -11.77
N VAL A 113 2.60 -0.23 -12.81
CA VAL A 113 1.97 -0.99 -13.91
C VAL A 113 1.42 -2.32 -13.43
N SER A 114 2.21 -3.06 -12.64
CA SER A 114 1.81 -4.36 -12.08
C SER A 114 0.61 -4.21 -11.14
N CYS A 115 0.50 -3.07 -10.46
CA CYS A 115 -0.70 -2.71 -9.71
C CYS A 115 -1.89 -2.58 -10.65
N PHE A 116 -1.83 -1.69 -11.63
CA PHE A 116 -2.96 -1.34 -12.48
C PHE A 116 -3.63 -2.55 -13.17
N ASP A 117 -2.83 -3.52 -13.62
CA ASP A 117 -3.32 -4.76 -14.26
C ASP A 117 -4.24 -5.62 -13.36
N SER A 118 -4.19 -5.41 -12.04
CA SER A 118 -5.00 -6.17 -11.06
C SER A 118 -6.33 -5.50 -10.68
N TRP A 119 -6.71 -4.37 -11.30
CA TRP A 119 -7.90 -3.59 -10.93
C TRP A 119 -9.22 -4.08 -11.55
N THR A 120 -10.30 -4.15 -10.76
CA THR A 120 -11.63 -4.57 -11.24
C THR A 120 -12.80 -3.58 -10.99
N GLY A 121 -12.56 -2.30 -10.66
CA GLY A 121 -13.60 -1.23 -10.67
C GLY A 121 -14.33 -0.91 -9.34
N PHE A 122 -15.13 0.17 -9.33
CA PHE A 122 -15.89 0.71 -8.17
C PHE A 122 -17.43 0.73 -8.38
N SER A 123 -18.19 0.75 -7.29
CA SER A 123 -19.66 0.93 -7.27
C SER A 123 -20.08 2.08 -6.34
N THR A 124 -21.04 2.91 -6.77
CA THR A 124 -21.46 4.20 -6.19
C THR A 124 -22.26 4.14 -4.87
N LYS A 125 -22.56 2.95 -4.35
CA LYS A 125 -23.35 2.75 -3.10
C LYS A 125 -22.55 2.96 -1.78
N ALA A 126 -21.29 3.37 -1.85
CA ALA A 126 -20.34 3.40 -0.73
C ALA A 126 -20.49 4.59 0.25
N PHE A 127 -21.19 5.67 -0.11
CA PHE A 127 -21.02 6.98 0.55
C PHE A 127 -21.98 7.30 1.71
N SER A 128 -22.96 6.46 2.03
CA SER A 128 -24.06 6.85 2.94
C SER A 128 -23.79 6.69 4.45
N SER A 129 -22.60 6.23 4.88
CA SER A 129 -22.38 5.84 6.30
C SER A 129 -20.91 5.85 6.77
N PHE A 130 -20.08 6.69 6.16
CA PHE A 130 -18.63 6.79 6.39
C PHE A 130 -18.18 7.15 7.84
N PRO A 131 -18.82 8.10 8.57
CA PRO A 131 -18.25 8.61 9.82
C PRO A 131 -18.20 7.60 10.98
N ALA A 132 -19.25 6.78 11.13
CA ALA A 132 -19.32 5.79 12.21
C ALA A 132 -18.28 4.67 12.01
N PHE A 133 -18.04 4.26 10.77
CA PHE A 133 -17.09 3.21 10.45
C PHE A 133 -15.63 3.66 10.62
N ALA A 134 -15.33 4.93 10.31
CA ALA A 134 -14.01 5.51 10.54
C ALA A 134 -13.64 5.51 12.03
N LYS A 135 -14.58 5.87 12.92
CA LYS A 135 -14.38 5.85 14.38
C LYS A 135 -14.04 4.46 14.92
N LEU A 136 -14.75 3.43 14.46
CA LEU A 136 -14.46 2.04 14.84
C LEU A 136 -13.09 1.56 14.34
N SER A 137 -12.73 1.94 13.11
CA SER A 137 -11.46 1.51 12.53
C SER A 137 -10.25 2.16 13.20
N LEU A 138 -10.37 3.44 13.59
CA LEU A 138 -9.38 4.13 14.42
C LEU A 138 -9.19 3.43 15.77
N ALA A 139 -10.28 3.07 16.44
CA ALA A 139 -10.21 2.33 17.70
C ALA A 139 -9.48 0.98 17.53
N SER A 140 -9.79 0.23 16.46
CA SER A 140 -9.10 -1.03 16.15
C SER A 140 -7.62 -0.85 15.85
N ALA A 141 -7.25 0.19 15.09
CA ALA A 141 -5.85 0.46 14.75
C ALA A 141 -5.03 0.80 16.00
N VAL A 142 -5.59 1.61 16.91
CA VAL A 142 -4.97 1.93 18.21
C VAL A 142 -4.80 0.67 19.05
N LEU A 143 -5.81 -0.20 19.11
CA LEU A 143 -5.73 -1.45 19.87
C LEU A 143 -4.68 -2.41 19.30
N SER A 144 -4.59 -2.57 17.98
CA SER A 144 -3.55 -3.38 17.35
C SER A 144 -2.15 -2.82 17.58
N TRP A 145 -1.98 -1.50 17.54
CA TRP A 145 -0.71 -0.85 17.87
C TRP A 145 -0.31 -1.06 19.32
N LEU A 146 -1.24 -0.87 20.26
CA LEU A 146 -1.00 -1.09 21.69
C LEU A 146 -0.69 -2.55 22.01
N ALA A 147 -1.38 -3.51 21.37
CA ALA A 147 -1.11 -4.93 21.53
C ALA A 147 0.29 -5.31 21.02
N PHE A 148 0.70 -4.74 19.89
CA PHE A 148 2.04 -4.97 19.33
C PHE A 148 3.13 -4.35 20.22
N LEU A 149 2.91 -3.14 20.72
CA LEU A 149 3.82 -2.47 21.66
C LEU A 149 3.94 -3.26 22.98
N GLY A 150 2.82 -3.80 23.48
CA GLY A 150 2.78 -4.61 24.69
C GLY A 150 3.57 -5.91 24.56
N LEU A 151 3.48 -6.60 23.42
CA LEU A 151 4.31 -7.78 23.11
C LEU A 151 5.80 -7.43 23.05
N PHE A 152 6.14 -6.34 22.37
CA PHE A 152 7.52 -5.85 22.29
C PHE A 152 8.10 -5.51 23.66
N LEU A 153 7.31 -4.90 24.55
CA LEU A 153 7.78 -4.57 25.90
C LEU A 153 7.94 -5.81 26.80
N PHE A 154 7.15 -6.86 26.56
CA PHE A 154 7.22 -8.12 27.31
C PHE A 154 8.42 -9.00 26.89
N GLU A 155 8.87 -8.89 25.64
CA GLU A 155 10.09 -9.58 25.15
C GLU A 155 11.40 -8.94 25.65
N TYR A 156 11.35 -7.72 26.21
CA TYR A 156 12.50 -6.98 26.72
C TYR A 156 12.47 -6.76 28.26
N SER A 157 11.55 -7.40 28.97
CA SER A 157 11.46 -7.43 30.45
C SER A 157 11.79 -8.81 31.00
#